data_AF-X8CF12-F1
#
_entry.id   AF-X8CF12-F1
#
_cell.length_a   1.000
_cell.length_b   1.000
_cell.length_c   1.000
_cell.angle_alpha   90.00
_cell.angle_beta   90.00
_cell.angle_gamma   90.00
#
_symmetry.space_group_name_H-M   'P 1'
#
loop_
_entity.id
_entity.type
_entity.pdbx_description
1 polymer ?
#
loop_
_entity_poly.entity_id
_entity_poly.type
_entity_poly.pdbx_seq_one_letter_code
_entity_poly.pdbx_strand_id
1 'polypeptide(L)'
;MSTLDYPVWLRVDHWLNVLFLTLLLRSGIEILGTHPKLYWNDDSKPGTEWARFTTKEMPTDKLYDTLDEEESYSSLVALPGHKKLGMGRHWHFFSVICWILVGLSYYLLLFATGQWHRYWPYSWSIFPEAWNDIVAYMTFNLPPLLPGEPLDAIQKLTYAGVIFLLAPFQILTGAAQSPAIEARFPWYVQMWGGRQWARSLHFFGLLAFLVFIVIHLSMIFFWGWVNSTPP
;
A
#
# COMPACT_ATOMS: atom_id res chain seq x y z
N MET A 1 28.93 -19.68 -12.67
CA MET A 1 28.15 -18.48 -13.04
C MET A 1 27.21 -18.22 -11.89
N SER A 2 27.31 -17.08 -11.23
CA SER A 2 26.38 -16.68 -10.17
C SER A 2 24.98 -16.62 -10.79
N THR A 3 24.18 -17.66 -10.57
CA THR A 3 22.75 -17.63 -10.89
C THR A 3 22.18 -16.50 -10.06
N LEU A 4 21.87 -15.39 -10.71
CA LEU A 4 21.06 -14.36 -10.08
C LEU A 4 19.70 -15.01 -9.83
N ASP A 5 19.39 -15.37 -8.58
CA ASP A 5 18.13 -16.04 -8.16
C ASP A 5 16.86 -15.26 -8.56
N TYR A 6 17.04 -14.00 -8.97
CA TYR A 6 16.02 -13.12 -9.51
C TYR A 6 16.49 -12.49 -10.84
N PRO A 7 15.68 -12.54 -11.91
CA PRO A 7 15.95 -11.85 -13.17
C PRO A 7 16.25 -10.35 -12.99
N VAL A 8 17.07 -9.77 -13.86
CA VAL A 8 17.42 -8.34 -13.82
C VAL A 8 16.18 -7.45 -13.85
N TRP A 9 15.24 -7.72 -14.78
CA TRP A 9 14.01 -6.94 -14.91
C TRP A 9 13.20 -6.92 -13.61
N LEU A 10 13.13 -8.05 -12.91
CA LEU A 10 12.35 -8.19 -11.69
C LEU A 10 12.94 -7.34 -10.55
N ARG A 11 14.28 -7.25 -10.49
CA ARG A 11 14.98 -6.40 -9.53
C ARG A 11 14.83 -4.92 -9.87
N VAL A 12 14.89 -4.55 -11.15
CA VAL A 12 14.67 -3.17 -11.60
C VAL A 12 13.25 -2.73 -11.27
N ASP A 13 12.24 -3.52 -11.62
CA ASP A 13 10.84 -3.22 -11.32
C ASP A 13 10.61 -3.15 -9.81
N HIS A 14 11.25 -4.00 -9.00
CA HIS A 14 11.20 -3.90 -7.55
C HIS A 14 11.68 -2.53 -7.05
N TRP A 15 12.85 -2.05 -7.48
CA TRP A 15 13.37 -0.75 -7.03
C TRP A 15 12.52 0.43 -7.54
N LEU A 16 11.96 0.33 -8.75
CA LEU A 16 10.99 1.32 -9.24
C LEU A 16 9.70 1.30 -8.40
N ASN A 17 9.22 0.13 -8.00
CA ASN A 17 8.08 0.01 -7.08
C ASN A 17 8.39 0.66 -5.73
N VAL A 18 9.57 0.41 -5.15
CA VAL A 18 10.00 1.06 -3.89
C VAL A 18 9.97 2.58 -4.03
N LEU A 19 10.50 3.13 -5.12
CA LEU A 19 10.46 4.55 -5.39
C LEU A 19 9.03 5.09 -5.48
N PHE A 20 8.20 4.52 -6.35
CA PHE A 20 6.86 5.06 -6.60
C PHE A 20 5.90 4.83 -5.42
N LEU A 21 5.97 3.69 -4.73
CA LEU A 21 5.20 3.46 -3.51
C LEU A 21 5.60 4.46 -2.42
N THR A 22 6.88 4.78 -2.26
CA THR A 22 7.32 5.79 -1.28
C THR A 22 6.73 7.17 -1.61
N LEU A 23 6.73 7.56 -2.88
CA LEU A 23 6.14 8.83 -3.32
C LEU A 23 4.62 8.83 -3.13
N LEU A 24 3.93 7.73 -3.47
CA LEU A 24 2.49 7.56 -3.30
C LEU A 24 2.06 7.62 -1.84
N LEU A 25 2.74 6.90 -0.95
CA LEU A 25 2.45 6.88 0.48
C LEU A 25 2.58 8.30 1.07
N ARG A 26 3.70 8.98 0.82
CA ARG A 26 3.97 10.31 1.38
C ARG A 26 3.04 11.39 0.80
N SER A 27 2.75 11.34 -0.50
CA SER A 27 1.79 12.27 -1.11
C SER A 27 0.35 11.95 -0.71
N GLY A 28 0.01 10.69 -0.47
CA GLY A 28 -1.29 10.25 0.05
C GLY A 28 -1.53 10.75 1.48
N ILE A 29 -0.50 10.74 2.34
CA ILE A 29 -0.58 11.34 3.67
C ILE A 29 -0.81 12.86 3.60
N GLU A 30 -0.17 13.56 2.66
CA GLU A 30 -0.44 14.99 2.43
C GLU A 30 -1.91 15.24 2.04
N ILE A 31 -2.46 14.40 1.13
CA ILE A 31 -3.86 14.50 0.70
C ILE A 31 -4.82 14.17 1.85
N LEU A 32 -4.50 13.18 2.68
CA LEU A 32 -5.29 12.87 3.87
C LEU A 32 -5.27 14.04 4.87
N GLY A 33 -4.12 14.71 5.00
CA GLY A 33 -3.96 15.86 5.90
C GLY A 33 -4.92 17.01 5.61
N THR A 34 -5.41 17.16 4.38
CA THR A 34 -6.33 18.25 4.05
C THR A 34 -7.76 18.04 4.52
N HIS A 35 -8.14 16.77 4.65
CA HIS A 35 -9.38 16.42 5.32
C HIS A 35 -9.10 15.19 6.17
N PRO A 36 -8.54 15.39 7.38
CA PRO A 36 -7.95 14.35 8.23
C PRO A 36 -9.04 13.54 8.96
N LYS A 37 -10.17 13.28 8.29
CA LYS A 37 -11.33 12.57 8.81
C LYS A 37 -11.82 11.59 7.74
N LEU A 38 -12.27 10.41 8.17
CA LEU A 38 -12.80 9.37 7.29
C LEU A 38 -14.21 8.98 7.74
N TYR A 39 -15.09 8.76 6.76
CA TYR A 39 -16.49 8.49 6.98
C TYR A 39 -16.93 7.29 6.15
N TRP A 40 -18.07 6.72 6.50
CA TRP A 40 -18.71 5.68 5.70
C TRP A 40 -19.73 6.29 4.74
N ASN A 41 -20.49 7.29 5.16
CA ASN A 41 -21.59 7.84 4.36
C ASN A 41 -21.27 9.24 3.84
N ASP A 42 -21.78 9.57 2.66
CA ASP A 42 -21.61 10.90 2.06
C ASP A 42 -22.34 12.00 2.87
N ASP A 43 -23.50 11.69 3.47
CA ASP A 43 -24.29 12.60 4.32
C ASP A 43 -23.83 12.66 5.79
N SER A 44 -22.53 12.49 6.03
CA SER A 44 -21.97 12.46 7.38
C SER A 44 -21.96 13.84 8.05
N LYS A 45 -22.35 13.88 9.32
CA LYS A 45 -22.30 15.09 10.16
C LYS A 45 -20.97 15.17 10.91
N PRO A 46 -20.51 16.36 11.33
CA PRO A 46 -19.36 16.47 12.24
C PRO A 46 -19.55 15.58 13.46
N GLY A 47 -18.54 14.76 13.80
CA GLY A 47 -18.60 13.80 14.90
C GLY A 47 -19.07 12.39 14.51
N THR A 48 -19.41 12.15 13.24
CA THR A 48 -19.80 10.82 12.73
C THR A 48 -18.67 10.11 11.98
N GLU A 49 -17.48 10.71 11.91
CA GLU A 49 -16.28 10.06 11.38
C GLU A 49 -15.91 8.81 12.18
N TRP A 50 -15.50 7.76 11.47
CA TRP A 50 -15.00 6.54 12.11
C TRP A 50 -13.49 6.65 12.44
N ALA A 51 -12.77 7.54 11.75
CA ALA A 51 -11.39 7.89 12.07
C ALA A 51 -11.15 9.40 11.96
N ARG A 52 -10.43 9.94 12.93
CA ARG A 52 -10.03 11.35 13.03
C ARG A 52 -8.52 11.42 13.30
N PHE A 53 -7.80 12.15 12.45
CA PHE A 53 -6.34 12.33 12.51
C PHE A 53 -5.94 13.78 12.80
N THR A 54 -6.85 14.56 13.40
CA THR A 54 -6.63 15.94 13.84
C THR A 54 -7.03 16.08 15.31
N THR A 55 -6.30 16.93 16.04
CA THR A 55 -6.63 17.34 17.41
C THR A 55 -7.38 18.66 17.47
N LYS A 56 -7.61 19.31 16.32
CA LYS A 56 -8.29 20.60 16.28
C LYS A 56 -9.78 20.43 16.56
N GLU A 57 -10.30 21.31 17.40
CA GLU A 57 -11.73 21.46 17.61
C GLU A 57 -12.24 22.63 16.79
N MET A 58 -13.28 22.38 15.99
CA MET A 58 -13.87 23.42 15.15
C MET A 58 -14.80 24.30 15.97
N PRO A 59 -14.76 25.63 15.77
CA PRO A 59 -15.59 26.55 16.50
C PRO A 59 -17.08 26.29 16.24
N THR A 60 -17.90 26.44 17.28
CA THR A 60 -19.37 26.32 17.18
C THR A 60 -20.06 27.68 17.05
N ASP A 61 -19.31 28.75 17.31
CA ASP A 61 -19.77 30.14 17.41
C ASP A 61 -19.44 30.99 16.18
N LYS A 62 -18.61 30.48 15.26
CA LYS A 62 -18.29 31.12 13.98
C LYS A 62 -18.26 30.11 12.84
N LEU A 63 -18.45 30.62 11.63
CA LEU A 63 -18.25 29.84 10.41
C LEU A 63 -16.77 29.45 10.29
N TYR A 64 -16.54 28.20 9.90
CA TYR A 64 -15.24 27.65 9.53
C TYR A 64 -15.40 26.88 8.22
N ASP A 65 -14.30 26.70 7.51
CA ASP A 65 -14.29 25.92 6.28
C ASP A 65 -13.34 24.71 6.36
N THR A 66 -13.21 23.97 5.26
CA THR A 66 -12.34 22.80 5.21
C THR A 66 -10.86 23.14 5.33
N LEU A 67 -10.44 24.38 5.01
CA LEU A 67 -9.05 24.83 5.11
C LEU A 67 -8.62 25.00 6.57
N ASP A 68 -9.55 25.41 7.45
CA ASP A 68 -9.32 25.51 8.89
C ASP A 68 -8.98 24.14 9.52
N GLU A 69 -9.56 23.07 8.96
CA GLU A 69 -9.35 21.69 9.40
C GLU A 69 -8.00 21.08 8.94
N GLU A 70 -7.32 21.64 7.94
CA GLU A 70 -6.13 21.02 7.34
C GLU A 70 -4.97 20.85 8.33
N GLU A 71 -4.34 19.68 8.34
CA GLU A 71 -3.13 19.40 9.12
C GLU A 71 -1.86 19.71 8.33
N SER A 72 -0.87 20.26 9.03
CA SER A 72 0.45 20.54 8.48
C SER A 72 1.44 19.46 8.89
N TYR A 73 1.64 18.46 8.05
CA TYR A 73 2.71 17.48 8.25
C TYR A 73 4.08 18.03 7.83
N SER A 74 5.13 17.52 8.44
CA SER A 74 6.50 17.82 8.04
C SER A 74 6.82 17.17 6.69
N SER A 75 7.77 17.73 5.94
CA SER A 75 8.26 17.13 4.70
C SER A 75 8.89 15.76 4.88
N LEU A 76 9.19 15.32 6.10
CA LEU A 76 9.65 13.94 6.36
C LEU A 76 8.50 12.95 6.23
N VAL A 77 7.33 13.29 6.79
CA VAL A 77 6.15 12.42 6.85
C VAL A 77 5.34 12.50 5.55
N ALA A 78 5.15 13.71 5.01
CA ALA A 78 4.32 13.94 3.84
C ALA A 78 5.11 14.61 2.71
N LEU A 79 4.69 14.40 1.46
CA LEU A 79 5.33 14.98 0.27
C LEU A 79 4.36 15.95 -0.42
N PRO A 80 4.69 17.24 -0.57
CA PRO A 80 5.91 17.92 -0.12
C PRO A 80 5.87 18.38 1.36
N GLY A 81 4.75 18.21 2.06
CA GLY A 81 4.53 18.73 3.41
C GLY A 81 4.03 20.17 3.44
N HIS A 82 3.69 20.64 4.64
CA HIS A 82 3.31 22.03 4.92
C HIS A 82 2.00 22.49 4.24
N LYS A 83 0.95 21.66 4.23
CA LYS A 83 -0.39 21.98 3.71
C LYS A 83 -0.40 22.36 2.22
N LYS A 84 0.45 21.72 1.43
CA LYS A 84 0.59 22.00 0.00
C LYS A 84 -0.24 21.01 -0.80
N LEU A 85 -1.57 21.05 -0.62
CA LEU A 85 -2.53 20.14 -1.26
C LEU A 85 -2.32 19.96 -2.76
N GLY A 86 -2.20 21.09 -3.48
CA GLY A 86 -2.04 21.06 -4.94
C GLY A 86 -0.79 20.30 -5.38
N MET A 87 0.32 20.50 -4.66
CA MET A 87 1.56 19.78 -4.92
C MET A 87 1.48 18.31 -4.49
N GLY A 88 0.83 18.01 -3.36
CA GLY A 88 0.59 16.64 -2.91
C GLY A 88 -0.19 15.84 -3.95
N ARG A 89 -1.30 16.40 -4.46
CA ARG A 89 -2.08 15.81 -5.57
C ARG A 89 -1.23 15.62 -6.82
N HIS A 90 -0.44 16.61 -7.21
CA HIS A 90 0.40 16.51 -8.41
C HIS A 90 1.40 15.34 -8.31
N TRP A 91 2.12 15.23 -7.18
CA TRP A 91 3.04 14.12 -6.93
C TRP A 91 2.34 12.77 -6.86
N HIS A 92 1.15 12.72 -6.27
CA HIS A 92 0.37 11.49 -6.19
C HIS A 92 -0.07 11.00 -7.58
N PHE A 93 -0.65 11.89 -8.39
CA PHE A 93 -1.11 11.54 -9.74
C PHE A 93 0.04 11.22 -10.71
N PHE A 94 1.16 11.94 -10.60
CA PHE A 94 2.35 11.59 -11.36
C PHE A 94 2.86 10.19 -10.98
N SER A 95 2.98 9.93 -9.68
CA SER A 95 3.50 8.65 -9.18
C SER A 95 2.59 7.48 -9.50
N VAL A 96 1.26 7.64 -9.44
CA VAL A 96 0.32 6.54 -9.76
C VAL A 96 0.38 6.17 -11.23
N ILE A 97 0.54 7.13 -12.15
CA ILE A 97 0.68 6.84 -13.59
C ILE A 97 1.95 6.03 -13.83
N CYS A 98 3.08 6.48 -13.27
CA CYS A 98 4.34 5.74 -13.40
C CYS A 98 4.26 4.37 -12.73
N TRP A 99 3.63 4.26 -11.57
CA TRP A 99 3.46 3.01 -10.85
C TRP A 99 2.57 2.02 -11.61
N ILE A 100 1.50 2.48 -12.26
CA ILE A 100 0.67 1.64 -13.13
C ILE A 100 1.49 1.14 -14.33
N LEU A 101 2.32 1.98 -14.93
CA LEU A 101 3.18 1.55 -16.06
C LEU A 101 4.20 0.49 -15.63
N VAL A 102 4.82 0.65 -14.46
CA VAL A 102 5.71 -0.36 -13.88
C VAL A 102 4.95 -1.62 -13.48
N GLY A 103 3.74 -1.47 -12.94
CA GLY A 103 2.86 -2.61 -12.63
C GLY A 103 2.48 -3.39 -13.88
N LEU A 104 2.21 -2.70 -14.99
CA LEU A 104 1.92 -3.32 -16.28
C LEU A 104 3.14 -4.06 -16.83
N SER A 105 4.33 -3.45 -16.82
CA SER A 105 5.56 -4.15 -17.23
C SER A 105 5.83 -5.37 -16.36
N TYR A 106 5.65 -5.23 -15.05
CA TYR A 106 5.80 -6.30 -14.09
C TYR A 106 4.86 -7.46 -14.40
N TYR A 107 3.56 -7.21 -14.55
CA TYR A 107 2.58 -8.25 -14.84
C TYR A 107 2.87 -8.94 -16.18
N LEU A 108 3.15 -8.17 -17.24
CA LEU A 108 3.47 -8.73 -18.55
C LEU A 108 4.69 -9.66 -18.49
N LEU A 109 5.79 -9.21 -17.88
CA LEU A 109 7.01 -9.99 -17.75
C LEU A 109 6.83 -11.18 -16.80
N LEU A 110 6.07 -11.01 -15.72
CA LEU A 110 5.77 -12.05 -14.75
C LEU A 110 5.08 -13.25 -15.40
N PHE A 111 4.08 -13.00 -16.24
CA PHE A 111 3.38 -14.05 -16.97
C PHE A 111 4.19 -14.56 -18.17
N ALA A 112 4.82 -13.68 -18.95
CA ALA A 112 5.59 -14.06 -20.13
C ALA A 112 6.83 -14.92 -19.82
N THR A 113 7.46 -14.72 -18.66
CA THR A 113 8.66 -15.46 -18.23
C THR A 113 8.36 -16.63 -17.30
N GLY A 114 7.09 -16.86 -16.95
CA GLY A 114 6.70 -17.91 -15.99
C GLY A 114 7.11 -17.62 -14.54
N GLN A 115 7.54 -16.41 -14.21
CA GLN A 115 7.92 -16.06 -12.82
C GLN A 115 6.70 -15.99 -11.88
N TRP A 116 5.47 -15.96 -12.40
CA TRP A 116 4.25 -16.02 -11.59
C TRP A 116 4.14 -17.31 -10.76
N HIS A 117 4.75 -18.42 -11.20
CA HIS A 117 4.77 -19.70 -10.49
C HIS A 117 5.38 -19.58 -9.07
N ARG A 118 6.29 -18.60 -8.87
CA ARG A 118 6.94 -18.30 -7.58
C ARG A 118 5.95 -17.83 -6.51
N TYR A 119 4.84 -17.22 -6.93
CA TYR A 119 3.83 -16.68 -6.02
C TYR A 119 2.59 -17.56 -5.93
N TRP A 120 2.34 -18.40 -6.93
CA TRP A 120 1.12 -19.19 -6.98
C TRP A 120 1.18 -20.41 -6.04
N PRO A 121 0.20 -20.60 -5.15
CA PRO A 121 0.12 -21.79 -4.32
C PRO A 121 -0.44 -22.97 -5.14
N TYR A 122 0.35 -24.05 -5.26
CA TYR A 122 -0.08 -25.29 -5.94
C TYR A 122 -0.75 -26.31 -5.00
N SER A 123 -0.68 -26.07 -3.68
CA SER A 123 -1.22 -26.94 -2.64
C SER A 123 -1.92 -26.12 -1.57
N TRP A 124 -3.00 -26.65 -1.00
CA TRP A 124 -3.67 -26.10 0.17
C TRP A 124 -2.87 -26.30 1.47
N SER A 125 -1.83 -27.14 1.47
CA SER A 125 -0.93 -27.31 2.62
C SER A 125 -0.16 -26.03 2.98
N ILE A 126 -0.06 -25.09 2.05
CA ILE A 126 0.61 -23.81 2.28
C ILE A 126 -0.01 -22.99 3.41
N PHE A 127 -1.32 -23.14 3.68
CA PHE A 127 -1.99 -22.40 4.75
C PHE A 127 -1.59 -22.86 6.16
N PRO A 128 -1.65 -24.17 6.50
CA PRO A 128 -1.11 -24.63 7.77
C PRO A 128 0.42 -24.45 7.88
N GLU A 129 1.17 -24.57 6.77
CA GLU A 129 2.60 -24.27 6.75
C GLU A 129 2.88 -22.79 7.08
N ALA A 130 2.13 -21.86 6.46
CA ALA A 130 2.26 -20.43 6.75
C ALA A 130 1.92 -20.08 8.21
N TRP A 131 0.99 -20.82 8.84
CA TRP A 131 0.75 -20.66 10.27
C TRP A 131 1.96 -21.08 11.11
N ASN A 132 2.61 -22.20 10.77
CA ASN A 132 3.84 -22.62 11.43
C ASN A 132 4.96 -21.58 11.23
N ASP A 133 5.05 -20.99 10.04
CA ASP A 133 6.03 -19.93 9.76
C ASP A 133 5.79 -18.67 10.59
N ILE A 134 4.52 -18.26 10.74
CA ILE A 134 4.15 -17.14 11.61
C ILE A 134 4.59 -17.42 13.05
N VAL A 135 4.35 -18.64 13.56
CA VAL A 135 4.79 -19.03 14.91
C VAL A 135 6.32 -19.03 15.02
N ALA A 136 7.03 -19.53 14.01
CA ALA A 136 8.49 -19.47 13.95
C ALA A 136 8.99 -18.02 14.04
N TYR A 137 8.44 -17.12 13.22
CA TYR A 137 8.79 -15.69 13.24
C TYR A 137 8.49 -15.02 14.58
N MET A 138 7.34 -15.31 15.20
CA MET A 138 6.98 -14.78 16.52
C MET A 138 7.88 -15.27 17.65
N THR A 139 8.53 -16.43 17.47
CA THR A 139 9.53 -16.98 18.41
C THR A 139 10.96 -16.58 18.03
N PHE A 140 11.13 -15.65 17.10
CA PHE A 140 12.42 -15.18 16.58
C PHE A 140 13.27 -16.26 15.90
N ASN A 141 12.62 -17.29 15.35
CA ASN A 141 13.25 -18.35 14.58
C ASN A 141 12.96 -18.19 13.08
N LEU A 142 13.85 -18.71 12.24
CA LEU A 142 13.63 -18.79 10.78
C LEU A 142 12.79 -20.01 10.44
N PRO A 143 11.66 -19.84 9.73
CA PRO A 143 10.98 -20.98 9.14
C PRO A 143 11.82 -21.61 8.02
N PRO A 144 11.63 -22.90 7.74
CA PRO A 144 12.22 -23.54 6.58
C PRO A 144 11.66 -22.94 5.29
N LEU A 145 12.52 -22.78 4.27
CA LEU A 145 12.09 -22.39 2.93
C LEU A 145 11.29 -23.53 2.27
N LEU A 146 10.37 -23.17 1.38
CA LEU A 146 9.64 -24.13 0.57
C LEU A 146 10.60 -24.92 -0.34
N PRO A 147 10.37 -26.23 -0.58
CA PRO A 147 11.27 -27.05 -1.38
C PRO A 147 11.50 -26.49 -2.79
N GLY A 148 12.75 -26.15 -3.11
CA GLY A 148 13.14 -25.60 -4.42
C GLY A 148 12.72 -24.15 -4.65
N GLU A 149 12.22 -23.46 -3.63
CA GLU A 149 11.82 -22.06 -3.68
C GLU A 149 12.64 -21.23 -2.68
N PRO A 150 12.95 -19.98 -2.99
CA PRO A 150 13.71 -19.09 -2.11
C PRO A 150 12.80 -18.34 -1.13
N LEU A 151 11.59 -18.86 -0.89
CA LEU A 151 10.54 -18.25 -0.07
C LEU A 151 9.98 -19.28 0.91
N ASP A 152 9.65 -18.85 2.12
CA ASP A 152 8.79 -19.62 3.02
C ASP A 152 7.30 -19.49 2.63
N ALA A 153 6.42 -20.22 3.30
CA ALA A 153 5.00 -20.27 2.96
C ALA A 153 4.29 -18.93 3.23
N ILE A 154 4.56 -18.27 4.37
CA ILE A 154 3.91 -16.99 4.69
C ILE A 154 4.40 -15.86 3.78
N GLN A 155 5.69 -15.82 3.43
CA GLN A 155 6.25 -14.88 2.46
C GLN A 155 5.60 -15.07 1.09
N LYS A 156 5.50 -16.31 0.60
CA LYS A 156 4.86 -16.61 -0.69
C LYS A 156 3.42 -16.12 -0.74
N LEU A 157 2.62 -16.42 0.29
CA LEU A 157 1.22 -15.95 0.38
C LEU A 157 1.14 -14.42 0.51
N THR A 158 2.02 -13.81 1.29
CA THR A 158 2.05 -12.36 1.49
C THR A 158 2.38 -11.64 0.19
N TYR A 159 3.42 -12.08 -0.54
CA TYR A 159 3.80 -11.48 -1.82
C TYR A 159 2.71 -11.68 -2.88
N ALA A 160 2.10 -12.86 -2.94
CA ALA A 160 0.94 -13.09 -3.80
C ALA A 160 -0.21 -12.12 -3.47
N GLY A 161 -0.55 -11.95 -2.19
CA GLY A 161 -1.58 -11.02 -1.73
C GLY A 161 -1.25 -9.56 -2.07
N VAL A 162 0.00 -9.13 -1.87
CA VAL A 162 0.43 -7.75 -2.18
C VAL A 162 0.34 -7.48 -3.68
N ILE A 163 0.87 -8.39 -4.50
CA ILE A 163 0.96 -8.22 -5.96
C ILE A 163 -0.41 -8.34 -6.63
N PHE A 164 -1.18 -9.38 -6.29
CA PHE A 164 -2.40 -9.74 -7.03
C PHE A 164 -3.69 -9.20 -6.42
N LEU A 165 -3.68 -8.81 -5.14
CA LEU A 165 -4.87 -8.29 -4.46
C LEU A 165 -4.70 -6.83 -4.04
N LEU A 166 -3.71 -6.54 -3.20
CA LEU A 166 -3.56 -5.22 -2.58
C LEU A 166 -3.25 -4.12 -3.60
N ALA A 167 -2.30 -4.37 -4.51
CA ALA A 167 -1.93 -3.39 -5.51
C ALA A 167 -3.10 -3.06 -6.48
N PRO A 168 -3.78 -4.04 -7.10
CA PRO A 168 -4.99 -3.78 -7.89
C PRO A 168 -6.09 -3.11 -7.08
N PHE A 169 -6.34 -3.57 -5.85
CA PHE A 169 -7.33 -2.96 -4.96
C PHE A 169 -7.05 -1.47 -4.71
N GLN A 170 -5.79 -1.08 -4.50
CA GLN A 170 -5.40 0.32 -4.32
C GLN A 170 -5.59 1.17 -5.58
N ILE A 171 -5.27 0.62 -6.75
CA ILE A 171 -5.53 1.30 -8.04
C ILE A 171 -7.03 1.51 -8.23
N LEU A 172 -7.84 0.48 -7.99
CA LEU A 172 -9.28 0.52 -8.19
C LEU A 172 -9.96 1.49 -7.20
N THR A 173 -9.67 1.39 -5.91
CA THR A 173 -10.22 2.31 -4.90
C THR A 173 -9.78 3.75 -5.14
N GLY A 174 -8.53 3.99 -5.56
CA GLY A 174 -8.04 5.32 -5.93
C GLY A 174 -8.76 5.89 -7.16
N ALA A 175 -9.01 5.07 -8.18
CA ALA A 175 -9.80 5.47 -9.34
C ALA A 175 -11.24 5.87 -8.96
N ALA A 176 -11.84 5.23 -7.96
CA ALA A 176 -13.19 5.55 -7.49
C ALA A 176 -13.28 6.92 -6.80
N GLN A 177 -12.16 7.50 -6.38
CA GLN A 177 -12.12 8.85 -5.79
C GLN A 177 -11.97 9.97 -6.84
N SER A 178 -11.73 9.61 -8.11
CA SER A 178 -11.54 10.57 -9.19
C SER A 178 -12.88 11.23 -9.59
N PRO A 179 -12.98 12.57 -9.58
CA PRO A 179 -14.19 13.27 -10.03
C PRO A 179 -14.57 12.93 -11.48
N ALA A 180 -13.57 12.69 -12.35
CA ALA A 180 -13.81 12.34 -13.74
C ALA A 180 -14.43 10.94 -13.90
N ILE A 181 -14.00 9.98 -13.08
CA ILE A 181 -14.56 8.61 -13.08
C ILE A 181 -15.96 8.64 -12.48
N GLU A 182 -16.16 9.35 -11.37
CA GLU A 182 -17.47 9.52 -10.74
C GLU A 182 -18.50 10.12 -11.71
N ALA A 183 -18.12 11.18 -12.43
CA ALA A 183 -19.01 11.82 -13.41
C ALA A 183 -19.33 10.92 -14.61
N ARG A 184 -18.37 10.11 -15.08
CA ARG A 184 -18.53 9.28 -16.29
C ARG A 184 -19.13 7.90 -16.02
N PHE A 185 -18.85 7.33 -14.85
CA PHE A 185 -19.21 5.98 -14.42
C PHE A 185 -19.69 5.97 -12.95
N PRO A 186 -20.84 6.58 -12.61
CA PRO A 186 -21.32 6.64 -11.22
C PRO A 186 -21.49 5.26 -10.56
N TRP A 187 -21.91 4.26 -11.34
CA TRP A 187 -22.08 2.87 -10.88
C TRP A 187 -20.79 2.28 -10.31
N TYR A 188 -19.64 2.68 -10.84
CA TYR A 188 -18.34 2.21 -10.38
C TYR A 188 -18.00 2.76 -9.00
N VAL A 189 -18.38 3.99 -8.68
CA VAL A 189 -18.18 4.54 -7.33
C VAL A 189 -19.17 3.90 -6.34
N GLN A 190 -20.41 3.65 -6.80
CA GLN A 190 -21.43 3.00 -5.98
C GLN A 190 -21.10 1.55 -5.61
N MET A 191 -20.39 0.80 -6.47
CA MET A 191 -19.97 -0.58 -6.13
C MET A 191 -19.06 -0.66 -4.90
N TRP A 192 -18.33 0.42 -4.62
CA TRP A 192 -17.48 0.54 -3.43
C TRP A 192 -18.25 1.05 -2.20
N GLY A 193 -19.53 1.42 -2.35
CA GLY A 193 -20.35 2.02 -1.29
C GLY A 193 -20.44 3.54 -1.35
N GLY A 194 -19.92 4.19 -2.41
CA GLY A 194 -19.88 5.65 -2.54
C GLY A 194 -18.49 6.24 -2.30
N ARG A 195 -18.40 7.57 -2.35
CA ARG A 195 -17.11 8.28 -2.35
C ARG A 195 -16.41 8.19 -0.99
N GLN A 196 -17.17 8.29 0.11
CA GLN A 196 -16.61 8.16 1.46
C GLN A 196 -16.13 6.74 1.76
N TRP A 197 -16.89 5.71 1.37
CA TRP A 197 -16.42 4.32 1.45
C TRP A 197 -15.16 4.09 0.63
N ALA A 198 -15.10 4.56 -0.63
CA ALA A 198 -13.90 4.44 -1.45
C ALA A 198 -12.67 5.07 -0.77
N ARG A 199 -12.83 6.23 -0.10
CA ARG A 199 -11.74 6.86 0.67
C ARG A 199 -11.30 6.05 1.86
N SER A 200 -12.24 5.46 2.59
CA SER A 200 -11.95 4.61 3.74
C SER A 200 -11.25 3.32 3.32
N LEU A 201 -11.73 2.66 2.27
CA LEU A 201 -11.11 1.46 1.69
C LEU A 201 -9.72 1.74 1.12
N HIS A 202 -9.54 2.86 0.43
CA HIS A 202 -8.24 3.29 -0.05
C HIS A 202 -7.26 3.51 1.12
N PHE A 203 -7.72 4.13 2.20
CA PHE A 203 -6.93 4.29 3.41
C PHE A 203 -6.56 2.96 4.09
N PHE A 204 -7.45 1.96 4.12
CA PHE A 204 -7.07 0.64 4.64
C PHE A 204 -5.96 -0.03 3.83
N GLY A 205 -5.94 0.13 2.49
CA GLY A 205 -4.83 -0.39 1.71
C GLY A 205 -3.53 0.40 1.89
N LEU A 206 -3.59 1.72 2.16
CA LEU A 206 -2.42 2.49 2.62
C LEU A 206 -1.84 1.87 3.91
N LEU A 207 -2.68 1.59 4.90
CA LEU A 207 -2.26 0.94 6.15
C LEU A 207 -1.68 -0.45 5.90
N ALA A 208 -2.30 -1.26 5.05
CA ALA A 208 -1.80 -2.59 4.71
C ALA A 208 -0.42 -2.52 4.04
N PHE A 209 -0.21 -1.57 3.13
CA PHE A 209 1.11 -1.34 2.53
C PHE A 209 2.15 -0.90 3.57
N LEU A 210 1.79 0.01 4.49
CA LEU A 210 2.70 0.44 5.56
C LEU A 210 3.10 -0.72 6.46
N VAL A 211 2.14 -1.54 6.90
CA VAL A 211 2.40 -2.73 7.72
C VAL A 211 3.29 -3.71 6.97
N PHE A 212 2.98 -3.99 5.71
CA PHE A 212 3.81 -4.87 4.86
C PHE A 212 5.24 -4.35 4.75
N ILE A 213 5.44 -3.07 4.45
CA ILE A 213 6.78 -2.47 4.31
C ILE A 213 7.55 -2.56 5.62
N VAL A 214 6.92 -2.23 6.75
CA VAL A 214 7.57 -2.31 8.06
C VAL A 214 8.01 -3.74 8.36
N ILE A 215 7.11 -4.71 8.23
CA ILE A 215 7.43 -6.14 8.47
C ILE A 215 8.53 -6.61 7.51
N HIS A 216 8.39 -6.33 6.21
CA HIS A 216 9.34 -6.73 5.18
C HIS A 216 10.75 -6.16 5.43
N LEU A 217 10.86 -4.87 5.78
CA LEU A 217 12.13 -4.24 6.10
C LEU A 217 12.71 -4.74 7.42
N SER A 218 11.87 -5.01 8.44
CA SER A 218 12.33 -5.62 9.69
C SER A 218 12.93 -7.00 9.43
N MET A 219 12.28 -7.83 8.62
CA MET A 219 12.82 -9.12 8.21
C MET A 219 14.18 -8.95 7.52
N ILE A 220 14.31 -8.03 6.55
CA ILE A 220 15.60 -7.79 5.88
C ILE A 220 16.67 -7.35 6.88
N PHE A 221 16.35 -6.47 7.84
CA PHE A 221 17.30 -5.97 8.83
C PHE A 221 17.79 -7.08 9.76
N PHE A 222 16.88 -7.83 10.38
CA PHE A 222 17.25 -8.91 11.31
C PHE A 222 17.99 -10.03 10.59
N TRP A 223 17.57 -10.41 9.38
CA TRP A 223 18.14 -11.55 8.66
C TRP A 223 19.38 -11.20 7.84
N GLY A 224 19.46 -9.99 7.30
CA GLY A 224 20.68 -9.47 6.69
C GLY A 224 21.81 -9.38 7.71
N TRP A 225 21.53 -8.97 8.95
CA TRP A 225 22.51 -8.93 10.04
C TRP A 225 22.98 -10.34 10.47
N VAL A 226 22.06 -11.28 10.64
CA VAL A 226 22.37 -12.66 11.05
C VAL A 226 23.21 -13.40 10.01
N ASN A 227 22.99 -13.20 8.72
CA ASN A 227 23.80 -13.84 7.67
C ASN A 227 25.15 -13.12 7.40
N SER A 228 25.33 -11.90 7.92
CA SER A 228 26.59 -11.14 7.79
C SER A 228 27.57 -11.38 8.93
N THR A 229 27.14 -12.07 9.99
CA THR A 229 27.97 -12.44 11.13
C THR A 229 28.37 -13.92 10.96
N PRO A 230 29.66 -14.24 10.70
CA PRO A 230 30.09 -15.62 10.76
C PRO A 230 29.97 -16.14 12.21
N PRO A 231 29.77 -17.45 12.42
CA PRO A 231 29.81 -18.05 13.76
C PRO A 231 31.16 -17.82 14.45
#